data_AF-A0A2T7T5Z7-F1
#
_entry.id   AF-A0A2T7T5Z7-F1
#
_cell.length_a   1.000
_cell.length_b   1.000
_cell.length_c   1.000
_cell.angle_alpha   90.00
_cell.angle_beta   90.00
_cell.angle_gamma   90.00
#
_symmetry.space_group_name_H-M   'P 1'
#
loop_
_entity.id
_entity.type
_entity.pdbx_description
1 polymer ?
#
loop_
_entity_poly.entity_id
_entity_poly.type
_entity_poly.pdbx_seq_one_letter_code
_entity_poly.pdbx_strand_id
1 'polypeptide(L)'
;MERTDPERAVEGGGVSGGVGLPAGAGADGGPGGSSGSGSSGSSGSSGGSGGSSGAGGSGAPRPSGTGKRSGLPAFAYTAADEEKLRGVRRMKTTATGLLLLVALVYVLATWGKNSGLGGWTGFVAAAAEAGMVGALADWFAVTALFRHPLGLPIPHTAIIPNKKDQLGTSLGAFVGENFLSAEVVRNRLSALGIGRRLGTWLAEPDHADRVTAELSTALRGALTVLRDSDVQAVVGEAITRRADAVEIAPGLGKTLDSVVADGAHHRAVDLICARAHDWLVEHGDSVMDAVQGGAPGWTPRFVDRRIGDRVYKELLRFITEMRDMPAHPARGAIDRFLRDFAADLQSDTDTRARVERLKSELLARPEVQDIIASAWASVRAMIMSAAEDDRSELRLRARASLLSLGSRLATDARLQGKLDGWIEDAAAYVVTTYRGEITSLISDTVASWDATDTSRKIEAHIGRDLQFIRINGTVVGALAGLLIYTVSHLLGA
;
A
#
# COMPACT_ATOMS: atom_id res chain seq x y z
N MET A 1 60.96 9.56 11.33
CA MET A 1 61.40 10.89 10.87
C MET A 1 60.18 11.55 10.27
N GLU A 2 59.43 12.29 11.09
CA GLU A 2 59.62 13.71 11.44
C GLU A 2 58.95 14.60 10.38
N ARG A 3 57.73 15.10 10.66
CA ARG A 3 57.46 16.33 11.44
C ARG A 3 58.19 17.56 10.88
N THR A 4 57.42 18.47 10.29
CA THR A 4 57.36 19.88 10.74
C THR A 4 55.96 20.42 10.46
N ASP A 5 55.55 21.39 11.27
CA ASP A 5 54.16 21.84 11.46
C ASP A 5 54.10 23.39 11.20
N PRO A 6 53.31 24.29 11.84
CA PRO A 6 52.47 25.23 11.07
C PRO A 6 52.64 26.74 11.41
N GLU A 7 51.98 27.62 10.63
CA GLU A 7 51.62 29.01 10.98
C GLU A 7 50.23 29.35 10.35
N ARG A 8 49.22 29.87 11.07
CA ARG A 8 49.00 31.22 11.67
C ARG A 8 48.72 32.33 10.63
N ALA A 9 47.86 33.34 10.84
CA ALA A 9 46.80 33.61 11.85
C ALA A 9 45.99 34.90 11.48
N VAL A 10 44.80 35.10 12.10
CA VAL A 10 44.10 36.40 12.38
C VAL A 10 43.60 37.21 11.13
N GLU A 11 42.50 37.97 11.07
CA GLU A 11 41.54 38.65 12.00
C GLU A 11 40.10 38.56 11.41
N GLY A 12 38.95 38.97 12.00
CA GLY A 12 38.54 39.44 13.34
C GLY A 12 37.34 40.42 13.29
N GLY A 13 36.72 40.73 14.45
CA GLY A 13 35.71 41.80 14.62
C GLY A 13 34.23 41.39 14.76
N GLY A 14 33.53 41.92 15.79
CA GLY A 14 32.08 41.76 15.98
C GLY A 14 31.47 42.72 17.02
N VAL A 15 30.18 43.05 16.86
CA VAL A 15 29.26 43.82 17.75
C VAL A 15 27.83 43.34 17.36
N SER A 16 26.85 42.92 18.18
CA SER A 16 26.34 43.21 19.54
C SER A 16 25.12 44.17 19.58
N GLY A 17 24.06 43.80 20.31
CA GLY A 17 22.77 44.50 20.45
C GLY A 17 21.60 43.84 19.67
N GLY A 18 20.38 43.68 20.18
CA GLY A 18 19.79 44.07 21.48
C GLY A 18 18.40 44.71 21.29
N VAL A 19 17.48 44.56 22.27
CA VAL A 19 16.05 45.02 22.27
C VAL A 19 15.11 44.13 21.42
N GLY A 20 13.86 43.81 21.81
CA GLY A 20 13.10 44.09 23.03
C GLY A 20 11.58 44.11 22.74
N LEU A 21 10.76 43.48 23.59
CA LEU A 21 9.28 43.40 23.48
C LEU A 21 8.60 44.77 23.73
N PRO A 22 7.31 44.92 23.38
CA PRO A 22 6.30 44.82 24.43
C PRO A 22 5.01 44.05 24.04
N ALA A 23 4.13 43.85 25.04
CA ALA A 23 2.86 43.13 24.94
C ALA A 23 1.64 44.02 25.27
N GLY A 24 0.43 43.54 24.94
CA GLY A 24 -0.87 44.10 25.33
C GLY A 24 -1.95 43.59 24.35
N ALA A 25 -2.92 42.73 24.71
CA ALA A 25 -3.94 42.76 25.78
C ALA A 25 -5.10 43.74 25.48
N GLY A 26 -6.32 43.18 25.34
CA GLY A 26 -7.58 43.92 25.14
C GLY A 26 -8.73 42.94 24.85
N ALA A 27 -9.86 43.11 25.54
CA ALA A 27 -11.01 42.20 25.51
C ALA A 27 -12.29 42.90 25.00
N ASP A 28 -13.43 42.20 25.18
CA ASP A 28 -14.83 42.66 25.05
C ASP A 28 -15.46 42.81 23.66
N GLY A 29 -16.77 42.48 23.59
CA GLY A 29 -17.64 42.95 22.49
C GLY A 29 -18.65 41.98 21.88
N GLY A 30 -19.48 41.28 22.67
CA GLY A 30 -20.80 40.86 22.16
C GLY A 30 -21.78 42.05 22.18
N PRO A 31 -22.81 42.10 21.31
CA PRO A 31 -24.14 41.70 21.81
C PRO A 31 -25.13 41.15 20.75
N GLY A 32 -26.15 40.41 21.22
CA GLY A 32 -27.53 40.34 20.67
C GLY A 32 -27.77 39.82 19.24
N GLY A 33 -28.87 39.12 18.92
CA GLY A 33 -30.03 38.75 19.74
C GLY A 33 -31.37 39.08 19.06
N SER A 34 -31.93 38.12 18.33
CA SER A 34 -33.35 38.04 17.88
C SER A 34 -33.51 36.84 16.94
N SER A 35 -34.62 36.13 16.77
CA SER A 35 -35.78 35.73 17.57
C SER A 35 -36.86 35.28 16.58
N GLY A 36 -37.30 34.01 16.64
CA GLY A 36 -38.59 33.55 16.10
C GLY A 36 -38.72 33.44 14.56
N SER A 37 -39.76 32.80 14.01
CA SER A 37 -40.85 32.00 14.61
C SER A 37 -41.63 31.25 13.51
N GLY A 38 -42.48 30.27 13.87
CA GLY A 38 -43.40 29.56 12.95
C GLY A 38 -42.84 28.20 12.47
N SER A 39 -43.33 27.02 12.87
CA SER A 39 -44.65 26.54 13.33
C SER A 39 -45.68 26.25 12.22
N SER A 40 -46.50 25.22 12.48
CA SER A 40 -47.48 24.56 11.59
C SER A 40 -46.89 23.69 10.47
N GLY A 41 -47.50 22.55 10.10
CA GLY A 41 -48.66 21.88 10.72
C GLY A 41 -49.42 20.96 9.75
N SER A 42 -50.25 20.08 10.31
CA SER A 42 -51.14 19.10 9.63
C SER A 42 -50.45 17.96 8.85
N SER A 43 -50.75 16.65 8.96
CA SER A 43 -51.85 15.81 9.50
C SER A 43 -52.78 15.21 8.43
N GLY A 44 -53.11 13.92 8.59
CA GLY A 44 -54.04 13.15 7.74
C GLY A 44 -53.32 12.35 6.63
N SER A 45 -53.75 11.15 6.24
CA SER A 45 -54.90 10.35 6.68
C SER A 45 -54.58 8.85 6.68
N SER A 46 -54.86 8.24 7.82
CA SER A 46 -55.55 6.96 8.01
C SER A 46 -56.23 6.24 6.82
N GLY A 47 -56.22 4.91 6.90
CA GLY A 47 -57.36 4.05 6.58
C GLY A 47 -57.23 3.17 5.32
N GLY A 48 -57.50 1.87 5.44
CA GLY A 48 -57.52 0.97 4.26
C GLY A 48 -57.38 -0.52 4.54
N SER A 49 -58.23 -1.09 5.40
CA SER A 49 -58.31 -2.54 5.63
C SER A 49 -58.81 -3.31 4.39
N GLY A 50 -58.28 -4.51 4.13
CA GLY A 50 -58.86 -5.43 3.15
C GLY A 50 -58.07 -6.73 3.02
N GLY A 51 -58.51 -7.79 3.68
CA GLY A 51 -57.97 -9.13 3.50
C GLY A 51 -58.95 -10.03 2.74
N SER A 52 -58.43 -10.94 1.92
CA SER A 52 -59.12 -12.20 1.62
C SER A 52 -58.15 -13.30 1.15
N SER A 53 -58.33 -14.47 1.76
CA SER A 53 -58.42 -15.79 1.10
C SER A 53 -57.44 -16.18 -0.01
N GLY A 54 -56.54 -17.09 0.33
CA GLY A 54 -55.54 -17.65 -0.56
C GLY A 54 -55.98 -18.74 -1.55
N ALA A 55 -54.97 -19.28 -2.23
CA ALA A 55 -54.97 -20.57 -2.93
C ALA A 55 -53.53 -21.13 -2.89
N GLY A 56 -53.38 -22.46 -2.80
CA GLY A 56 -52.10 -23.11 -2.57
C GLY A 56 -51.23 -23.28 -3.82
N GLY A 57 -49.91 -23.39 -3.60
CA GLY A 57 -48.92 -23.75 -4.63
C GLY A 57 -47.73 -24.47 -3.99
N SER A 58 -47.67 -25.80 -4.15
CA SER A 58 -46.58 -26.64 -3.65
C SER A 58 -45.29 -26.42 -4.44
N GLY A 59 -44.15 -26.18 -3.79
CA GLY A 59 -42.87 -26.03 -4.51
C GLY A 59 -41.61 -25.84 -3.67
N ALA A 60 -40.86 -26.93 -3.50
CA ALA A 60 -39.44 -27.03 -3.12
C ALA A 60 -38.98 -26.54 -1.70
N PRO A 61 -38.14 -27.32 -0.99
CA PRO A 61 -37.54 -26.91 0.27
C PRO A 61 -36.39 -25.92 0.03
N ARG A 62 -36.32 -24.87 0.86
CA ARG A 62 -35.15 -23.98 0.90
C ARG A 62 -33.92 -24.78 1.34
N PRO A 63 -32.81 -24.82 0.57
CA PRO A 63 -31.57 -25.37 1.08
C PRO A 63 -31.08 -24.47 2.20
N SER A 64 -31.07 -24.99 3.43
CA SER A 64 -30.35 -24.40 4.55
C SER A 64 -28.86 -24.51 4.26
N GLY A 65 -28.35 -23.56 3.48
CA GLY A 65 -26.94 -23.34 3.22
C GLY A 65 -26.22 -23.00 4.52
N THR A 66 -25.94 -24.03 5.32
CA THR A 66 -24.89 -23.98 6.33
C THR A 66 -23.60 -23.71 5.58
N GLY A 67 -23.28 -22.42 5.47
CA GLY A 67 -21.99 -21.97 5.00
C GLY A 67 -20.93 -22.57 5.91
N LYS A 68 -20.40 -23.74 5.53
CA LYS A 68 -19.06 -24.17 5.90
C LYS A 68 -18.15 -23.05 5.42
N ARG A 69 -17.92 -22.07 6.31
CA ARG A 69 -16.73 -21.22 6.23
C ARG A 69 -15.59 -22.20 6.06
N SER A 70 -14.92 -22.14 4.92
CA SER A 70 -13.73 -22.94 4.66
C SER A 70 -12.67 -22.48 5.65
N GLY A 71 -12.68 -23.09 6.84
CA GLY A 71 -11.69 -22.84 7.85
C GLY A 71 -10.32 -23.07 7.22
N LEU A 72 -9.40 -22.14 7.46
CA LEU A 72 -7.97 -22.35 7.25
C LEU A 72 -7.62 -23.76 7.77
N PRO A 73 -6.78 -24.53 7.06
CA PRO A 73 -6.60 -25.95 7.31
C PRO A 73 -6.39 -26.21 8.80
N ALA A 74 -7.42 -26.80 9.43
CA ALA A 74 -7.44 -27.03 10.87
C ALA A 74 -6.17 -27.78 11.25
N PHE A 75 -5.64 -27.47 12.44
CA PHE A 75 -4.30 -27.82 12.94
C PHE A 75 -4.01 -29.34 12.89
N ALA A 76 -3.75 -29.85 11.68
CA ALA A 76 -4.01 -31.24 11.35
C ALA A 76 -3.03 -32.17 12.06
N TYR A 77 -3.56 -33.32 12.49
CA TYR A 77 -2.75 -34.34 13.14
C TYR A 77 -1.99 -35.13 12.07
N THR A 78 -0.67 -34.99 12.03
CA THR A 78 0.16 -35.66 11.02
C THR A 78 0.64 -37.03 11.50
N ALA A 79 1.00 -37.92 10.59
CA ALA A 79 1.60 -39.21 10.95
C ALA A 79 2.87 -39.04 11.82
N ALA A 80 3.66 -37.99 11.55
CA ALA A 80 4.84 -37.63 12.35
C ALA A 80 4.48 -37.18 13.78
N ASP A 81 3.30 -36.61 14.03
CA ASP A 81 2.84 -36.29 15.38
C ASP A 81 2.44 -37.55 16.15
N GLU A 82 1.87 -38.55 15.47
CA GLU A 82 1.51 -39.83 16.07
C GLU A 82 2.75 -40.64 16.48
N GLU A 83 3.80 -40.67 15.66
CA GLU A 83 5.07 -41.30 16.00
C GLU A 83 5.70 -40.69 17.27
N LYS A 84 5.70 -39.35 17.37
CA LYS A 84 6.15 -38.64 18.59
C LYS A 84 5.31 -39.06 19.81
N LEU A 85 3.98 -39.13 19.69
CA LEU A 85 3.12 -39.63 20.78
C LEU A 85 3.43 -41.07 21.18
N ARG A 86 3.77 -41.97 20.24
CA ARG A 86 4.22 -43.34 20.57
C ARG A 86 5.50 -43.29 21.41
N GLY A 87 6.43 -42.38 21.08
CA GLY A 87 7.62 -42.09 21.89
C GLY A 87 7.28 -41.59 23.31
N VAL A 88 6.38 -40.60 23.43
CA VAL A 88 5.90 -40.08 24.73
C VAL A 88 5.24 -41.18 25.57
N ARG A 89 4.40 -42.04 24.96
CA ARG A 89 3.74 -43.17 25.65
C ARG A 89 4.77 -44.16 26.21
N ARG A 90 5.78 -44.55 25.43
CA ARG A 90 6.87 -45.43 25.88
C ARG A 90 7.62 -44.81 27.07
N MET A 91 7.93 -43.52 27.02
CA MET A 91 8.64 -42.85 28.11
C MET A 91 7.76 -42.68 29.37
N LYS A 92 6.45 -42.49 29.22
CA LYS A 92 5.51 -42.53 30.35
C LYS A 92 5.45 -43.91 31.00
N THR A 93 5.50 -44.99 30.21
CA THR A 93 5.53 -46.35 30.77
C THR A 93 6.84 -46.66 31.50
N THR A 94 8.00 -46.22 31.00
CA THR A 94 9.28 -46.41 31.72
C THR A 94 9.35 -45.59 33.00
N ALA A 95 8.97 -44.30 32.96
CA ALA A 95 8.96 -43.44 34.16
C ALA A 95 7.95 -43.93 35.23
N THR A 96 6.81 -44.51 34.81
CA THR A 96 5.84 -45.08 35.75
C THR A 96 6.29 -46.45 36.27
N GLY A 97 6.97 -47.26 35.45
CA GLY A 97 7.62 -48.49 35.88
C GLY A 97 8.74 -48.24 36.91
N LEU A 98 9.52 -47.17 36.72
CA LEU A 98 10.53 -46.73 37.69
C LEU A 98 9.91 -46.31 39.02
N LEU A 99 8.80 -45.55 39.01
CA LEU A 99 8.06 -45.21 40.23
C LEU A 99 7.59 -46.47 40.98
N LEU A 100 7.02 -47.45 40.27
CA LEU A 100 6.55 -48.71 40.87
C LEU A 100 7.72 -49.55 41.41
N LEU A 101 8.87 -49.56 40.72
CA LEU A 101 10.08 -50.22 41.19
C LEU A 101 10.60 -49.58 42.50
N VAL A 102 10.67 -48.25 42.56
CA VAL A 102 11.09 -47.54 43.78
C VAL A 102 10.10 -47.73 44.92
N ALA A 103 8.79 -47.77 44.63
CA ALA A 103 7.77 -48.12 45.63
C ALA A 103 7.93 -49.56 46.15
N LEU A 104 8.24 -50.52 45.27
CA LEU A 104 8.54 -51.90 45.69
C LEU A 104 9.81 -51.97 46.55
N VAL A 105 10.88 -51.25 46.17
CA VAL A 105 12.11 -51.17 46.98
C VAL A 105 11.84 -50.55 48.35
N TYR A 106 11.03 -49.49 48.43
CA TYR A 106 10.61 -48.88 49.70
C TYR A 106 9.87 -49.89 50.60
N VAL A 107 8.89 -50.62 50.06
CA VAL A 107 8.12 -51.62 50.81
C VAL A 107 9.02 -52.77 51.29
N LEU A 108 9.89 -53.30 50.43
CA LEU A 108 10.81 -54.39 50.78
C LEU A 108 11.87 -53.95 51.80
N ALA A 109 12.43 -52.74 51.67
CA ALA A 109 13.39 -52.19 52.63
C ALA A 109 12.72 -51.93 54.00
N THR A 110 11.49 -51.41 54.01
CA THR A 110 10.71 -51.20 55.24
C THR A 110 10.34 -52.52 55.92
N TRP A 111 9.93 -53.53 55.14
CA TRP A 111 9.67 -54.88 55.65
C TRP A 111 10.94 -55.53 56.21
N GLY A 112 12.08 -55.40 55.52
CA GLY A 112 13.37 -55.90 55.99
C GLY A 112 13.83 -55.23 57.30
N LYS A 113 13.72 -53.90 57.38
CA LYS A 113 13.95 -53.11 58.60
C LYS A 113 13.12 -53.64 59.78
N ASN A 114 11.82 -53.84 59.56
CA ASN A 114 10.91 -54.35 60.59
C ASN A 114 11.16 -55.84 60.94
N SER A 115 11.74 -56.62 60.03
CA SER A 115 12.11 -58.02 60.24
C SER A 115 13.51 -58.21 60.86
N GLY A 116 14.18 -57.13 61.26
CA GLY A 116 15.50 -57.16 61.91
C GLY A 116 16.69 -57.29 60.95
N LEU A 117 16.49 -57.15 59.63
CA LEU A 117 17.57 -57.20 58.64
C LEU A 117 18.34 -55.88 58.59
N GLY A 118 19.34 -55.73 59.47
CA GLY A 118 20.51 -54.83 59.34
C GLY A 118 20.29 -53.32 59.12
N GLY A 119 21.09 -52.46 59.76
CA GLY A 119 20.93 -51.00 59.68
C GLY A 119 20.92 -50.38 58.25
N TRP A 120 21.54 -51.05 57.27
CA TRP A 120 21.56 -50.62 55.87
C TRP A 120 20.16 -50.53 55.23
N THR A 121 19.16 -51.28 55.71
CA THR A 121 17.80 -51.22 55.17
C THR A 121 17.12 -49.88 55.45
N GLY A 122 17.49 -49.18 56.53
CA GLY A 122 17.02 -47.82 56.84
C GLY A 122 17.46 -46.79 55.79
N PHE A 123 18.72 -46.87 55.34
CA PHE A 123 19.27 -46.00 54.30
C PHE A 123 18.57 -46.22 52.96
N VAL A 124 18.32 -47.48 52.58
CA VAL A 124 17.60 -47.82 51.35
C VAL A 124 16.13 -47.40 51.42
N ALA A 125 15.47 -47.56 52.57
CA ALA A 125 14.10 -47.11 52.76
C ALA A 125 13.98 -45.58 52.62
N ALA A 126 14.82 -44.80 53.30
CA ALA A 126 14.78 -43.33 53.22
C ALA A 126 15.12 -42.81 51.81
N ALA A 127 16.06 -43.44 51.11
CA ALA A 127 16.34 -43.14 49.70
C ALA A 127 15.13 -43.46 48.81
N ALA A 128 14.52 -44.64 48.97
CA ALA A 128 13.36 -45.02 48.15
C ALA A 128 12.12 -44.15 48.44
N GLU A 129 11.91 -43.75 49.70
CA GLU A 129 10.84 -42.83 50.11
C GLU A 129 10.98 -41.46 49.44
N ALA A 130 12.15 -40.81 49.60
CA ALA A 130 12.39 -39.49 49.02
C ALA A 130 12.43 -39.52 47.47
N GLY A 131 12.94 -40.61 46.88
CA GLY A 131 12.87 -40.83 45.44
C GLY A 131 11.44 -40.99 44.92
N MET A 132 10.59 -41.70 45.66
CA MET A 132 9.16 -41.82 45.35
C MET A 132 8.43 -40.48 45.44
N VAL A 133 8.69 -39.70 46.50
CA VAL A 133 8.10 -38.37 46.69
C VAL A 133 8.51 -37.42 45.56
N GLY A 134 9.80 -37.38 45.18
CA GLY A 134 10.26 -36.59 44.03
C GLY A 134 9.57 -36.99 42.71
N ALA A 135 9.49 -38.29 42.44
CA ALA A 135 8.84 -38.84 41.25
C ALA A 135 7.31 -38.60 41.19
N LEU A 136 6.66 -38.41 42.35
CA LEU A 136 5.25 -38.02 42.48
C LEU A 136 5.05 -36.51 42.33
N ALA A 137 5.95 -35.68 42.89
CA ALA A 137 5.90 -34.23 42.73
C ALA A 137 6.06 -33.82 41.26
N ASP A 138 7.04 -34.38 40.55
CA ASP A 138 7.24 -34.13 39.12
C ASP A 138 6.08 -34.67 38.27
N TRP A 139 5.48 -35.80 38.66
CA TRP A 139 4.27 -36.31 38.00
C TRP A 139 3.11 -35.32 38.12
N PHE A 140 2.90 -34.75 39.31
CA PHE A 140 1.86 -33.74 39.52
C PHE A 140 2.13 -32.49 38.69
N ALA A 141 3.35 -31.95 38.73
CA ALA A 141 3.73 -30.75 37.99
C ALA A 141 3.58 -30.91 36.46
N VAL A 142 4.13 -31.99 35.88
CA VAL A 142 4.01 -32.27 34.44
C VAL A 142 2.57 -32.55 34.04
N THR A 143 1.78 -33.22 34.89
CA THR A 143 0.35 -33.45 34.59
C THR A 143 -0.42 -32.13 34.63
N ALA A 144 -0.21 -31.30 35.65
CA ALA A 144 -0.83 -29.99 35.81
C ALA A 144 -0.48 -28.99 34.70
N LEU A 145 0.64 -29.17 34.00
CA LEU A 145 0.98 -28.35 32.83
C LEU A 145 0.01 -28.57 31.65
N PHE A 146 -0.39 -29.83 31.39
CA PHE A 146 -1.20 -30.19 30.21
C PHE A 146 -2.67 -30.48 30.50
N ARG A 147 -3.01 -30.96 31.71
CA ARG A 147 -4.32 -31.53 32.06
C ARG A 147 -4.64 -31.31 33.55
N HIS A 148 -5.85 -31.70 33.95
CA HIS A 148 -6.23 -31.79 35.36
C HIS A 148 -5.74 -33.13 35.97
N PRO A 149 -4.98 -33.11 37.08
CA PRO A 149 -4.53 -34.34 37.74
C PRO A 149 -5.74 -35.11 38.30
N LEU A 150 -5.76 -36.43 38.09
CA LEU A 150 -6.88 -37.31 38.41
C LEU A 150 -8.24 -36.90 37.80
N GLY A 151 -8.26 -35.96 36.83
CA GLY A 151 -9.49 -35.39 36.27
C GLY A 151 -10.22 -34.38 37.17
N LEU A 152 -9.64 -34.02 38.33
CA LEU A 152 -10.26 -33.08 39.27
C LEU A 152 -9.92 -31.63 38.88
N PRO A 153 -10.90 -30.71 38.79
CA PRO A 153 -10.67 -29.32 38.40
C PRO A 153 -10.03 -28.51 39.56
N ILE A 154 -8.76 -28.79 39.84
CA ILE A 154 -7.95 -28.06 40.82
C ILE A 154 -7.54 -26.71 40.21
N PRO A 155 -7.72 -25.58 40.93
CA PRO A 155 -7.29 -24.26 40.44
C PRO A 155 -5.79 -24.25 40.11
N HIS A 156 -5.40 -23.49 39.08
CA HIS A 156 -4.03 -23.39 38.56
C HIS A 156 -3.44 -24.68 37.95
N THR A 157 -4.27 -25.67 37.58
CA THR A 157 -3.87 -26.81 36.74
C THR A 157 -4.37 -26.66 35.30
N ALA A 158 -3.98 -27.58 34.40
CA ALA A 158 -4.13 -27.45 32.95
C ALA A 158 -3.60 -26.11 32.39
N ILE A 159 -2.37 -25.73 32.80
CA ILE A 159 -1.80 -24.40 32.53
C ILE A 159 -1.75 -24.07 31.04
N ILE A 160 -1.26 -24.98 30.19
CA ILE A 160 -1.14 -24.74 28.73
C ILE A 160 -2.52 -24.52 28.08
N PRO A 161 -3.54 -25.40 28.26
CA PRO A 161 -4.91 -25.12 27.83
C PRO A 161 -5.44 -23.76 28.31
N ASN A 162 -5.33 -23.48 29.61
CA ASN A 162 -5.90 -22.29 30.24
C ASN A 162 -5.17 -20.98 29.92
N LYS A 163 -3.94 -21.07 29.38
CA LYS A 163 -3.11 -19.91 28.99
C LYS A 163 -2.84 -19.83 27.49
N LYS A 164 -3.47 -20.67 26.66
CA LYS A 164 -3.27 -20.72 25.20
C LYS A 164 -3.28 -19.32 24.56
N ASP A 165 -4.31 -18.53 24.84
CA ASP A 165 -4.51 -17.24 24.17
C ASP A 165 -3.47 -16.21 24.64
N GLN A 166 -3.13 -16.20 25.94
CA GLN A 166 -2.05 -15.37 26.47
C GLN A 166 -0.69 -15.75 25.84
N LEU A 167 -0.43 -17.05 25.65
CA LEU A 167 0.76 -17.53 24.94
C LEU A 167 0.74 -17.08 23.48
N GLY A 168 -0.41 -17.17 22.79
CA GLY A 168 -0.60 -16.68 21.42
C GLY A 168 -0.30 -15.19 21.27
N THR A 169 -0.82 -14.35 22.14
CA THR A 169 -0.52 -12.90 22.17
C THR A 169 0.97 -12.64 22.43
N SER A 170 1.58 -13.35 23.39
CA SER A 170 3.02 -13.19 23.67
C SER A 170 3.90 -13.64 22.50
N LEU A 171 3.50 -14.69 21.78
CA LEU A 171 4.20 -15.18 20.58
C LEU A 171 4.06 -14.20 19.41
N GLY A 172 2.86 -13.65 19.20
CA GLY A 172 2.61 -12.59 18.21
C GLY A 172 3.48 -11.36 18.47
N ALA A 173 3.48 -10.85 19.71
CA ALA A 173 4.33 -9.74 20.13
C ALA A 173 5.83 -10.04 19.93
N PHE A 174 6.30 -11.21 20.39
CA PHE A 174 7.68 -11.64 20.22
C PHE A 174 8.12 -11.71 18.74
N VAL A 175 7.29 -12.27 17.87
CA VAL A 175 7.55 -12.31 16.41
C VAL A 175 7.56 -10.90 15.83
N GLY A 176 6.62 -10.04 16.24
CA GLY A 176 6.57 -8.64 15.83
C GLY A 176 7.82 -7.84 16.20
N GLU A 177 8.32 -8.02 17.42
CA GLU A 177 9.48 -7.29 17.94
C GLU A 177 10.80 -7.81 17.36
N ASN A 178 10.98 -9.13 17.28
CA ASN A 178 12.28 -9.74 17.01
C ASN A 178 12.49 -10.11 15.53
N PHE A 179 11.41 -10.33 14.76
CA PHE A 179 11.49 -10.77 13.35
C PHE A 179 10.86 -9.77 12.37
N LEU A 180 9.92 -8.94 12.82
CA LEU A 180 9.28 -7.88 12.02
C LEU A 180 9.78 -6.48 12.40
N SER A 181 11.08 -6.34 12.65
CA SER A 181 11.73 -5.03 12.72
C SER A 181 12.28 -4.63 11.35
N ALA A 182 12.16 -3.35 11.00
CA ALA A 182 12.64 -2.84 9.71
C ALA A 182 14.14 -3.13 9.51
N GLU A 183 14.94 -3.03 10.57
CA GLU A 183 16.38 -3.30 10.53
C GLU A 183 16.71 -4.77 10.26
N VAL A 184 16.05 -5.71 10.96
CA VAL A 184 16.24 -7.16 10.73
C VAL A 184 15.85 -7.53 9.29
N VAL A 185 14.76 -6.95 8.78
CA VAL A 185 14.29 -7.21 7.41
C VAL A 185 15.24 -6.62 6.37
N ARG A 186 15.68 -5.36 6.50
CA ARG A 186 16.70 -4.76 5.61
C ARG A 186 17.99 -5.58 5.60
N ASN A 187 18.55 -5.89 6.77
CA ASN A 187 19.77 -6.69 6.91
C ASN A 187 19.63 -8.11 6.33
N ARG A 188 18.43 -8.68 6.34
CA ARG A 188 18.17 -10.00 5.75
C ARG A 188 18.01 -9.94 4.23
N LEU A 189 17.41 -8.87 3.69
CA LEU A 189 17.24 -8.67 2.25
C LEU A 189 18.57 -8.32 1.57
N SER A 190 19.35 -7.42 2.15
CA SER A 190 20.67 -7.03 1.63
C SER A 190 21.61 -8.24 1.51
N ALA A 191 21.61 -9.12 2.52
CA ALA A 191 22.37 -10.38 2.51
C ALA A 191 21.94 -11.39 1.43
N LEU A 192 20.75 -11.25 0.85
CA LEU A 192 20.29 -12.13 -0.23
C LEU A 192 20.79 -11.68 -1.61
N GLY A 193 21.04 -10.38 -1.83
CA GLY A 193 21.44 -9.82 -3.12
C GLY A 193 20.38 -10.08 -4.20
N ILE A 194 19.17 -9.56 -3.95
CA ILE A 194 17.96 -9.90 -4.71
C ILE A 194 18.07 -9.39 -6.14
N GLY A 195 18.61 -8.18 -6.35
CA GLY A 195 18.84 -7.60 -7.66
C GLY A 195 19.65 -8.52 -8.57
N ARG A 196 20.76 -9.09 -8.08
CA ARG A 196 21.56 -10.05 -8.87
C ARG A 196 20.77 -11.30 -9.22
N ARG A 197 20.04 -11.89 -8.26
CA ARG A 197 19.24 -13.11 -8.50
C ARG A 197 18.11 -12.88 -9.50
N LEU A 198 17.38 -11.77 -9.37
CA LEU A 198 16.34 -11.35 -10.31
C LEU A 198 16.94 -11.07 -11.71
N GLY A 199 18.11 -10.43 -11.76
CA GLY A 199 18.83 -10.20 -13.01
C GLY A 199 19.19 -11.50 -13.73
N THR A 200 19.85 -12.45 -13.04
CA THR A 200 20.20 -13.76 -13.60
C THR A 200 18.95 -14.54 -14.02
N TRP A 201 17.89 -14.52 -13.23
CA TRP A 201 16.64 -15.20 -13.54
C TRP A 201 15.94 -14.61 -14.77
N LEU A 202 15.83 -13.27 -14.86
CA LEU A 202 15.19 -12.57 -15.97
C LEU A 202 16.04 -12.56 -17.27
N ALA A 203 17.35 -12.79 -17.16
CA ALA A 203 18.23 -12.98 -18.32
C ALA A 203 17.99 -14.32 -19.05
N GLU A 204 17.27 -15.26 -18.43
CA GLU A 204 16.97 -16.56 -19.02
C GLU A 204 15.74 -16.47 -19.96
N PRO A 205 15.83 -16.94 -21.23
CA PRO A 205 14.77 -16.79 -22.23
C PRO A 205 13.38 -17.27 -21.78
N ASP A 206 13.31 -18.41 -21.10
CA ASP A 206 12.05 -19.03 -20.65
C ASP A 206 11.36 -18.23 -19.53
N HIS A 207 12.15 -17.60 -18.66
CA HIS A 207 11.64 -16.77 -17.57
C HIS A 207 11.13 -15.43 -18.09
N ALA A 208 11.86 -14.81 -19.03
CA ALA A 208 11.38 -13.62 -19.74
C ALA A 208 10.07 -13.88 -20.49
N ASP A 209 9.88 -15.06 -21.09
CA ASP A 209 8.62 -15.45 -21.73
C ASP A 209 7.47 -15.59 -20.73
N ARG A 210 7.68 -16.29 -19.61
CA ARG A 210 6.66 -16.41 -18.54
C ARG A 210 6.26 -15.04 -18.00
N VAL A 211 7.23 -14.19 -17.66
CA VAL A 211 6.97 -12.82 -17.19
C VAL A 211 6.18 -12.01 -18.21
N THR A 212 6.52 -12.14 -19.50
CA THR A 212 5.79 -11.44 -20.57
C THR A 212 4.35 -11.96 -20.71
N ALA A 213 4.13 -13.28 -20.67
CA ALA A 213 2.80 -13.89 -20.77
C ALA A 213 1.89 -13.55 -19.56
N GLU A 214 2.45 -13.56 -18.35
CA GLU A 214 1.74 -13.15 -17.13
C GLU A 214 1.43 -11.64 -17.17
N LEU A 215 2.39 -10.78 -17.57
CA LEU A 215 2.14 -9.35 -17.76
C LEU A 215 1.05 -9.07 -18.79
N SER A 216 1.07 -9.72 -19.95
CA SER A 216 0.00 -9.60 -20.95
C SER A 216 -1.36 -10.08 -20.44
N THR A 217 -1.38 -11.07 -19.55
CA THR A 217 -2.63 -11.59 -18.96
C THR A 217 -3.16 -10.68 -17.86
N ALA A 218 -2.29 -10.20 -16.97
CA ALA A 218 -2.62 -9.20 -15.95
C ALA A 218 -3.05 -7.86 -16.58
N LEU A 219 -2.37 -7.41 -17.64
CA LEU A 219 -2.72 -6.18 -18.37
C LEU A 219 -4.09 -6.31 -19.04
N ARG A 220 -4.40 -7.44 -19.70
CA ARG A 220 -5.74 -7.71 -20.24
C ARG A 220 -6.81 -7.75 -19.14
N GLY A 221 -6.53 -8.40 -18.02
CA GLY A 221 -7.44 -8.42 -16.86
C GLY A 221 -7.70 -7.02 -16.30
N ALA A 222 -6.66 -6.22 -16.08
CA ALA A 222 -6.78 -4.85 -15.62
C ALA A 222 -7.55 -3.97 -16.61
N LEU A 223 -7.23 -4.04 -17.91
CA LEU A 223 -7.91 -3.28 -18.96
C LEU A 223 -9.38 -3.69 -19.14
N THR A 224 -9.77 -4.95 -18.88
CA THR A 224 -11.17 -5.39 -18.96
C THR A 224 -11.99 -5.07 -17.71
N VAL A 225 -11.36 -5.03 -16.52
CA VAL A 225 -12.03 -4.66 -15.25
C VAL A 225 -12.21 -3.14 -15.13
N LEU A 226 -11.30 -2.35 -15.67
CA LEU A 226 -11.42 -0.90 -15.72
C LEU A 226 -12.50 -0.47 -16.74
N ARG A 227 -13.54 0.21 -16.25
CA ARG A 227 -14.58 0.83 -17.08
C ARG A 227 -14.02 2.07 -17.78
N ASP A 228 -14.33 2.21 -19.06
CA ASP A 228 -13.83 3.36 -19.86
C ASP A 228 -14.27 4.70 -19.28
N SER A 229 -15.51 4.83 -18.83
CA SER A 229 -16.05 6.06 -18.22
C SER A 229 -15.19 6.56 -17.05
N ASP A 230 -14.76 5.62 -16.21
CA ASP A 230 -14.11 5.92 -14.94
C ASP A 230 -12.65 6.32 -15.20
N VAL A 231 -12.00 5.66 -16.17
CA VAL A 231 -10.64 6.02 -16.60
C VAL A 231 -10.63 7.30 -17.45
N GLN A 232 -11.63 7.51 -18.32
CA GLN A 232 -11.76 8.75 -19.10
C GLN A 232 -11.93 9.97 -18.19
N ALA A 233 -12.75 9.88 -17.13
CA ALA A 233 -12.88 10.94 -16.15
C ALA A 233 -11.55 11.25 -15.43
N VAL A 234 -10.86 10.21 -14.93
CA VAL A 234 -9.57 10.38 -14.23
C VAL A 234 -8.46 10.88 -15.16
N VAL A 235 -8.40 10.41 -16.41
CA VAL A 235 -7.41 10.85 -17.42
C VAL A 235 -7.71 12.27 -17.87
N GLY A 236 -8.97 12.63 -18.13
CA GLY A 236 -9.39 13.99 -18.44
C GLY A 236 -9.05 14.97 -17.32
N GLU A 237 -9.35 14.61 -16.08
CA GLU A 237 -8.99 15.41 -14.90
C GLU A 237 -7.47 15.52 -14.73
N ALA A 238 -6.71 14.43 -14.90
CA ALA A 238 -5.26 14.43 -14.78
C ALA A 238 -4.59 15.26 -15.88
N ILE A 239 -5.07 15.20 -17.12
CA ILE A 239 -4.60 16.03 -18.25
C ILE A 239 -4.93 17.50 -17.97
N THR A 240 -6.17 17.81 -17.59
CA THR A 240 -6.61 19.19 -17.28
C THR A 240 -5.77 19.77 -16.14
N ARG A 241 -5.66 19.05 -15.02
CA ARG A 241 -4.85 19.44 -13.85
C ARG A 241 -3.38 19.61 -14.20
N ARG A 242 -2.81 18.77 -15.08
CA ARG A 242 -1.40 18.90 -15.51
C ARG A 242 -1.20 20.07 -16.48
N ALA A 243 -2.17 20.34 -17.34
CA ALA A 243 -2.17 21.48 -18.25
C ALA A 243 -2.36 22.80 -17.51
N ASP A 244 -3.19 22.85 -16.46
CA ASP A 244 -3.35 24.01 -15.59
C ASP A 244 -2.09 24.28 -14.75
N ALA A 245 -1.46 23.24 -14.21
CA ALA A 245 -0.23 23.34 -13.42
C ALA A 245 1.04 23.73 -14.20
N VAL A 246 0.97 23.86 -15.53
CA VAL A 246 2.07 24.30 -16.38
C VAL A 246 1.64 25.57 -17.12
N GLU A 247 2.34 26.67 -16.88
CA GLU A 247 2.18 27.89 -17.68
C GLU A 247 2.71 27.65 -19.10
N ILE A 248 1.86 27.87 -20.09
CA ILE A 248 2.19 27.71 -21.51
C ILE A 248 2.60 29.03 -22.17
N ALA A 249 2.16 30.17 -21.62
CA ALA A 249 2.36 31.49 -22.21
C ALA A 249 3.84 31.82 -22.52
N PRO A 250 4.83 31.60 -21.62
CA PRO A 250 6.24 31.86 -21.94
C PRO A 250 6.81 30.92 -23.02
N GLY A 251 6.30 29.69 -23.12
CA GLY A 251 6.67 28.74 -24.16
C GLY A 251 6.11 29.17 -25.52
N LEU A 252 4.82 29.52 -25.56
CA LEU A 252 4.16 30.06 -26.75
C LEU A 252 4.84 31.34 -27.25
N GLY A 253 5.17 32.27 -26.35
CA GLY A 253 5.90 33.49 -26.69
C GLY A 253 7.24 33.21 -27.38
N LYS A 254 8.04 32.28 -26.86
CA LYS A 254 9.31 31.88 -27.51
C LYS A 254 9.11 31.24 -28.89
N THR A 255 8.08 30.40 -29.05
CA THR A 255 7.79 29.81 -30.36
C THR A 255 7.29 30.84 -31.35
N LEU A 256 6.48 31.80 -30.91
CA LEU A 256 5.97 32.89 -31.75
C LEU A 256 7.10 33.86 -32.16
N ASP A 257 7.97 34.25 -31.23
CA ASP A 257 9.13 35.10 -31.51
C ASP A 257 10.07 34.43 -32.52
N SER A 258 10.31 33.13 -32.38
CA SER A 258 11.10 32.34 -33.36
C SER A 258 10.44 32.36 -34.75
N VAL A 259 9.14 32.08 -34.84
CA VAL A 259 8.37 32.07 -36.10
C VAL A 259 8.35 33.46 -36.77
N VAL A 260 8.30 34.53 -35.98
CA VAL A 260 8.31 35.93 -36.46
C VAL A 260 9.72 36.40 -36.83
N ALA A 261 10.75 35.94 -36.13
CA ALA A 261 12.16 36.20 -36.46
C ALA A 261 12.57 35.50 -37.77
N ASP A 262 12.13 34.26 -37.97
CA ASP A 262 12.37 33.47 -39.20
C ASP A 262 11.50 33.93 -40.39
N GLY A 263 10.55 34.86 -40.19
CA GLY A 263 9.62 35.33 -41.22
C GLY A 263 8.62 34.26 -41.68
N ALA A 264 8.48 33.16 -40.95
CA ALA A 264 7.67 32.02 -41.36
C ALA A 264 6.16 32.33 -41.39
N HIS A 265 5.72 33.33 -40.60
CA HIS A 265 4.35 33.84 -40.56
C HIS A 265 3.93 34.58 -41.83
N HIS A 266 4.85 35.11 -42.64
CA HIS A 266 4.50 35.86 -43.86
C HIS A 266 3.61 35.04 -44.81
N ARG A 267 3.88 33.73 -44.96
CA ARG A 267 3.03 32.84 -45.77
C ARG A 267 1.60 32.68 -45.24
N ALA A 268 1.41 32.76 -43.92
CA ALA A 268 0.08 32.76 -43.33
C ALA A 268 -0.63 34.09 -43.57
N VAL A 269 0.09 35.22 -43.47
CA VAL A 269 -0.43 36.55 -43.81
C VAL A 269 -0.82 36.62 -45.30
N ASP A 270 0.00 36.10 -46.22
CA ASP A 270 -0.32 36.01 -47.65
C ASP A 270 -1.64 35.25 -47.90
N LEU A 271 -1.80 34.08 -47.27
CA LEU A 271 -3.01 33.26 -47.39
C LEU A 271 -4.25 33.98 -46.83
N ILE A 272 -4.11 34.69 -45.70
CA ILE A 272 -5.19 35.48 -45.09
C ILE A 272 -5.56 36.66 -46.00
N CYS A 273 -4.58 37.42 -46.51
CA CYS A 273 -4.83 38.53 -47.43
C CYS A 273 -5.52 38.07 -48.72
N ALA A 274 -5.08 36.95 -49.31
CA ALA A 274 -5.73 36.36 -50.47
C ALA A 274 -7.17 35.93 -50.17
N ARG A 275 -7.39 35.16 -49.09
CA ARG A 275 -8.74 34.68 -48.74
C ARG A 275 -9.69 35.80 -48.35
N ALA A 276 -9.19 36.86 -47.71
CA ALA A 276 -9.95 38.07 -47.36
C ALA A 276 -10.33 38.87 -48.61
N HIS A 277 -9.41 39.06 -49.57
CA HIS A 277 -9.71 39.65 -50.87
C HIS A 277 -10.84 38.89 -51.56
N ASP A 278 -10.69 37.57 -51.70
CA ASP A 278 -11.64 36.74 -52.45
C ASP A 278 -13.01 36.74 -51.77
N TRP A 279 -13.05 36.70 -50.43
CA TRP A 279 -14.30 36.82 -49.68
C TRP A 279 -14.98 38.18 -49.88
N LEU A 280 -14.22 39.29 -49.87
CA LEU A 280 -14.75 40.63 -50.12
C LEU A 280 -15.30 40.82 -51.54
N VAL A 281 -14.65 40.22 -52.55
CA VAL A 281 -15.14 40.23 -53.93
C VAL A 281 -16.42 39.40 -54.07
N GLU A 282 -16.48 38.24 -53.42
CA GLU A 282 -17.63 37.32 -53.47
C GLU A 282 -18.84 37.82 -52.67
N HIS A 283 -18.62 38.51 -51.54
CA HIS A 283 -19.65 38.93 -50.58
C HIS A 283 -19.81 40.46 -50.49
N GLY A 284 -19.48 41.20 -51.57
CA GLY A 284 -19.51 42.66 -51.58
C GLY A 284 -20.85 43.26 -51.14
N ASP A 285 -21.97 42.68 -51.56
CA ASP A 285 -23.32 43.13 -51.16
C ASP A 285 -23.57 42.97 -49.65
N SER A 286 -23.08 41.89 -49.03
CA SER A 286 -23.19 41.69 -47.58
C SER A 286 -22.37 42.70 -46.77
N VAL A 287 -21.21 43.11 -47.29
CA VAL A 287 -20.41 44.18 -46.68
C VAL A 287 -21.10 45.54 -46.83
N MET A 288 -21.67 45.80 -48.00
CA MET A 288 -22.45 47.01 -48.29
C MET A 288 -23.69 47.15 -47.40
N ASP A 289 -24.40 46.06 -47.14
CA ASP A 289 -25.56 46.04 -46.24
C ASP A 289 -25.17 46.17 -44.77
N ALA A 290 -24.08 45.54 -44.33
CA ALA A 290 -23.56 45.69 -42.97
C ALA A 290 -23.15 47.14 -42.65
N VAL A 291 -22.50 47.83 -43.58
CA VAL A 291 -22.11 49.24 -43.42
C VAL A 291 -23.34 50.17 -43.44
N GLN A 292 -24.34 49.91 -44.29
CA GLN A 292 -25.60 50.66 -44.29
C GLN A 292 -26.45 50.41 -43.03
N GLY A 293 -26.42 49.20 -42.47
CA GLY A 293 -27.12 48.85 -41.23
C GLY A 293 -26.52 49.48 -39.96
N GLY A 294 -25.24 49.84 -39.99
CA GLY A 294 -24.56 50.54 -38.89
C GLY A 294 -24.67 52.08 -38.92
N ALA A 295 -25.32 52.66 -39.93
CA ALA A 295 -25.41 54.11 -40.08
C ALA A 295 -26.36 54.74 -39.03
N PRO A 296 -26.02 55.89 -38.43
CA PRO A 296 -26.92 56.60 -37.51
C PRO A 296 -28.24 56.98 -38.20
N GLY A 297 -29.37 56.75 -37.53
CA GLY A 297 -30.72 56.92 -38.11
C GLY A 297 -31.14 58.35 -38.51
N TRP A 298 -30.26 59.34 -38.37
CA TRP A 298 -30.46 60.72 -38.85
C TRP A 298 -29.82 60.99 -40.23
N THR A 299 -29.15 59.99 -40.80
CA THR A 299 -28.41 60.11 -42.06
C THR A 299 -29.32 59.80 -43.27
N PRO A 300 -29.27 60.57 -44.39
CA PRO A 300 -30.09 60.26 -45.56
C PRO A 300 -29.59 59.03 -46.33
N ARG A 301 -30.48 58.12 -46.74
CA ARG A 301 -30.15 56.83 -47.41
C ARG A 301 -29.40 56.91 -48.76
N PHE A 302 -29.18 58.11 -49.30
CA PHE A 302 -28.31 58.34 -50.45
C PHE A 302 -26.85 58.63 -50.04
N VAL A 303 -26.67 59.19 -48.85
CA VAL A 303 -25.36 59.42 -48.21
C VAL A 303 -24.81 58.09 -47.72
N ASP A 304 -25.61 57.29 -47.00
CA ASP A 304 -25.20 55.97 -46.47
C ASP A 304 -24.69 55.04 -47.58
N ARG A 305 -25.37 55.04 -48.73
CA ARG A 305 -24.98 54.20 -49.87
C ARG A 305 -23.71 54.68 -50.56
N ARG A 306 -23.47 56.00 -50.64
CA ARG A 306 -22.21 56.56 -51.15
C ARG A 306 -21.05 56.34 -50.18
N ILE A 307 -21.31 56.43 -48.87
CA ILE A 307 -20.32 56.14 -47.83
C ILE A 307 -19.99 54.65 -47.87
N GLY A 308 -20.99 53.76 -47.90
CA GLY A 308 -20.82 52.32 -48.05
C GLY A 308 -20.00 51.96 -49.28
N ASP A 309 -20.38 52.46 -50.46
CA ASP A 309 -19.67 52.20 -51.72
C ASP A 309 -18.21 52.69 -51.66
N ARG A 310 -17.98 53.86 -51.05
CA ARG A 310 -16.62 54.38 -50.84
C ARG A 310 -15.82 53.55 -49.84
N VAL A 311 -16.43 53.13 -48.73
CA VAL A 311 -15.80 52.32 -47.67
C VAL A 311 -15.47 50.92 -48.19
N TYR A 312 -16.39 50.26 -48.89
CA TYR A 312 -16.15 48.97 -49.54
C TYR A 312 -15.03 49.04 -50.57
N LYS A 313 -15.06 50.04 -51.47
CA LYS A 313 -13.97 50.24 -52.45
C LYS A 313 -12.63 50.51 -51.79
N GLU A 314 -12.60 51.24 -50.69
CA GLU A 314 -11.37 51.53 -49.95
C GLU A 314 -10.85 50.30 -49.17
N LEU A 315 -11.74 49.48 -48.59
CA LEU A 315 -11.42 48.20 -47.95
C LEU A 315 -10.85 47.20 -48.96
N LEU A 316 -11.52 47.04 -50.10
CA LEU A 316 -11.07 46.19 -51.19
C LEU A 316 -9.73 46.68 -51.75
N ARG A 317 -9.58 47.99 -51.96
CA ARG A 317 -8.31 48.61 -52.37
C ARG A 317 -7.20 48.31 -51.36
N PHE A 318 -7.43 48.55 -50.07
CA PHE A 318 -6.46 48.35 -49.00
C PHE A 318 -6.02 46.88 -48.86
N ILE A 319 -6.95 45.93 -48.97
CA ILE A 319 -6.64 44.49 -48.91
C ILE A 319 -5.96 44.02 -50.20
N THR A 320 -6.28 44.60 -51.36
CA THR A 320 -5.57 44.35 -52.63
C THR A 320 -4.13 44.87 -52.57
N GLU A 321 -3.93 46.12 -52.13
CA GLU A 321 -2.62 46.73 -51.90
C GLU A 321 -1.80 45.91 -50.88
N MET A 322 -2.44 45.40 -49.81
CA MET A 322 -1.79 44.52 -48.85
C MET A 322 -1.43 43.15 -49.44
N ARG A 323 -2.28 42.54 -50.28
CA ARG A 323 -1.98 41.27 -50.96
C ARG A 323 -0.81 41.44 -51.92
N ASP A 324 -0.85 42.46 -52.78
CA ASP A 324 0.04 42.61 -53.94
C ASP A 324 1.38 43.29 -53.61
N MET A 325 1.49 43.98 -52.46
CA MET A 325 2.74 44.61 -52.00
C MET A 325 3.28 43.94 -50.72
N PRO A 326 4.31 43.08 -50.81
CA PRO A 326 4.91 42.42 -49.64
C PRO A 326 5.48 43.40 -48.60
N ALA A 327 5.91 44.60 -49.02
CA ALA A 327 6.43 45.65 -48.16
C ALA A 327 5.35 46.64 -47.63
N HIS A 328 4.06 46.31 -47.76
CA HIS A 328 2.97 47.21 -47.36
C HIS A 328 3.03 47.59 -45.86
N PRO A 329 2.86 48.86 -45.46
CA PRO A 329 2.99 49.29 -44.07
C PRO A 329 2.10 48.53 -43.07
N ALA A 330 0.94 48.03 -43.51
CA ALA A 330 0.06 47.22 -42.69
C ALA A 330 0.61 45.81 -42.40
N ARG A 331 1.36 45.19 -43.34
CA ARG A 331 2.08 43.92 -43.07
C ARG A 331 3.11 44.13 -41.97
N GLY A 332 3.92 45.19 -42.09
CA GLY A 332 4.87 45.58 -41.05
C GLY A 332 4.22 45.94 -39.70
N ALA A 333 2.94 46.33 -39.68
CA ALA A 333 2.19 46.52 -38.43
C ALA A 333 1.78 45.18 -37.80
N ILE A 334 1.40 44.18 -38.61
CA ILE A 334 1.18 42.80 -38.15
C ILE A 334 2.49 42.22 -37.60
N ASP A 335 3.62 42.40 -38.30
CA ASP A 335 4.93 41.90 -37.87
C ASP A 335 5.36 42.48 -36.51
N ARG A 336 5.14 43.79 -36.29
CA ARG A 336 5.37 44.44 -34.99
C ARG A 336 4.43 43.89 -33.92
N PHE A 337 3.13 43.87 -34.18
CA PHE A 337 2.14 43.34 -33.24
C PHE A 337 2.45 41.90 -32.80
N LEU A 338 2.82 41.02 -33.73
CA LEU A 338 3.17 39.63 -33.40
C LEU A 338 4.46 39.53 -32.58
N ARG A 339 5.45 40.40 -32.83
CA ARG A 339 6.70 40.47 -32.07
C ARG A 339 6.48 41.03 -30.66
N ASP A 340 5.73 42.11 -30.54
CA ASP A 340 5.39 42.75 -29.27
C ASP A 340 4.57 41.77 -28.41
N PHE A 341 3.55 41.12 -29.00
CA PHE A 341 2.76 40.09 -28.33
C PHE A 341 3.59 38.85 -27.93
N ALA A 342 4.59 38.45 -28.72
CA ALA A 342 5.52 37.38 -28.38
C ALA A 342 6.47 37.74 -27.23
N ALA A 343 6.83 39.02 -27.07
CA ALA A 343 7.56 39.53 -25.93
C ALA A 343 6.67 39.59 -24.68
N ASP A 344 5.47 40.15 -24.80
CA ASP A 344 4.49 40.25 -23.70
C ASP A 344 4.10 38.87 -23.14
N LEU A 345 3.91 37.86 -24.00
CA LEU A 345 3.72 36.45 -23.62
C LEU A 345 4.85 35.89 -22.72
N GLN A 346 6.07 36.43 -22.82
CA GLN A 346 7.22 36.00 -22.03
C GLN A 346 7.40 36.83 -20.75
N SER A 347 7.34 38.16 -20.85
CA SER A 347 7.69 39.08 -19.75
C SER A 347 6.49 39.71 -19.03
N ASP A 348 5.36 39.93 -19.68
CA ASP A 348 4.20 40.60 -19.06
C ASP A 348 3.30 39.62 -18.30
N THR A 349 3.10 39.88 -17.02
CA THR A 349 2.25 39.06 -16.15
C THR A 349 0.78 39.15 -16.51
N ASP A 350 0.29 40.29 -17.01
CA ASP A 350 -1.13 40.47 -17.32
C ASP A 350 -1.52 39.73 -18.61
N THR A 351 -0.68 39.81 -19.64
CA THR A 351 -0.84 39.07 -20.91
C THR A 351 -0.71 37.57 -20.69
N ARG A 352 0.27 37.12 -19.89
CA ARG A 352 0.35 35.71 -19.44
C ARG A 352 -0.94 35.29 -18.75
N ALA A 353 -1.41 36.04 -17.75
CA ALA A 353 -2.65 35.72 -17.03
C ALA A 353 -3.91 35.71 -17.91
N ARG A 354 -3.96 36.47 -19.02
CA ARG A 354 -5.05 36.41 -20.02
C ARG A 354 -4.99 35.12 -20.83
N VAL A 355 -3.80 34.72 -21.26
CA VAL A 355 -3.58 33.51 -22.08
C VAL A 355 -3.81 32.24 -21.25
N GLU A 356 -3.35 32.21 -19.99
CA GLU A 356 -3.64 31.10 -19.08
C GLU A 356 -5.14 30.99 -18.74
N ARG A 357 -5.87 32.12 -18.62
CA ARG A 357 -7.34 32.08 -18.50
C ARG A 357 -8.01 31.50 -19.74
N LEU A 358 -7.62 31.95 -20.93
CA LEU A 358 -8.15 31.40 -22.19
C LEU A 358 -7.83 29.90 -22.33
N LYS A 359 -6.64 29.45 -21.91
CA LYS A 359 -6.29 28.02 -21.83
C LYS A 359 -7.29 27.25 -20.98
N SER A 360 -7.49 27.65 -19.71
CA SER A 360 -8.38 26.94 -18.80
C SER A 360 -9.85 27.02 -19.24
N GLU A 361 -10.30 28.15 -19.81
CA GLU A 361 -11.63 28.28 -20.43
C GLU A 361 -11.82 27.33 -21.61
N LEU A 362 -10.82 27.15 -22.47
CA LEU A 362 -10.88 26.19 -23.59
C LEU A 362 -10.82 24.73 -23.10
N LEU A 363 -9.98 24.41 -22.12
CA LEU A 363 -9.92 23.08 -21.51
C LEU A 363 -11.22 22.69 -20.79
N ALA A 364 -11.94 23.67 -20.22
CA ALA A 364 -13.24 23.46 -19.59
C ALA A 364 -14.39 23.23 -20.58
N ARG A 365 -14.17 23.38 -21.90
CA ARG A 365 -15.23 23.18 -22.91
C ARG A 365 -15.56 21.69 -23.11
N PRO A 366 -16.85 21.30 -23.15
CA PRO A 366 -17.24 19.92 -23.40
C PRO A 366 -16.62 19.33 -24.67
N GLU A 367 -16.54 20.11 -25.75
CA GLU A 367 -16.01 19.66 -27.04
C GLU A 367 -14.52 19.29 -26.97
N VAL A 368 -13.75 19.93 -26.07
CA VAL A 368 -12.33 19.60 -25.86
C VAL A 368 -12.19 18.35 -24.98
N GLN A 369 -13.08 18.17 -23.99
CA GLN A 369 -13.13 16.95 -23.19
C GLN A 369 -13.53 15.72 -24.03
N ASP A 370 -14.43 15.86 -25.00
CA ASP A 370 -14.78 14.81 -25.97
C ASP A 370 -13.60 14.42 -26.87
N ILE A 371 -12.76 15.39 -27.28
CA ILE A 371 -11.52 15.13 -28.02
C ILE A 371 -10.51 14.36 -27.13
N ILE A 372 -10.38 14.73 -25.85
CA ILE A 372 -9.51 14.00 -24.90
C ILE A 372 -10.03 12.56 -24.68
N ALA A 373 -11.34 12.39 -24.51
CA ALA A 373 -11.98 11.09 -24.28
C ALA A 373 -11.85 10.15 -25.49
N SER A 374 -11.99 10.68 -26.72
CA SER A 374 -11.82 9.92 -27.97
C SER A 374 -10.35 9.61 -28.28
N ALA A 375 -9.43 10.51 -27.95
CA ALA A 375 -7.98 10.23 -27.99
C ALA A 375 -7.60 9.11 -27.02
N TRP A 376 -8.13 9.12 -25.78
CA TRP A 376 -7.95 8.02 -24.83
C TRP A 376 -8.51 6.70 -25.36
N ALA A 377 -9.73 6.68 -25.88
CA ALA A 377 -10.35 5.48 -26.45
C ALA A 377 -9.49 4.89 -27.60
N SER A 378 -8.92 5.75 -28.45
CA SER A 378 -8.01 5.35 -29.51
C SER A 378 -6.71 4.74 -28.98
N VAL A 379 -6.12 5.33 -27.92
CA VAL A 379 -4.93 4.77 -27.25
C VAL A 379 -5.23 3.43 -26.59
N ARG A 380 -6.37 3.29 -25.90
CA ARG A 380 -6.81 2.02 -25.30
C ARG A 380 -7.00 0.95 -26.36
N ALA A 381 -7.66 1.26 -27.47
CA ALA A 381 -7.87 0.32 -28.57
C ALA A 381 -6.55 -0.18 -29.18
N MET A 382 -5.56 0.72 -29.37
CA MET A 382 -4.21 0.33 -29.81
C MET A 382 -3.51 -0.60 -28.80
N ILE A 383 -3.59 -0.30 -27.50
CA ILE A 383 -2.96 -1.11 -26.44
C ILE A 383 -3.64 -2.49 -26.33
N MET A 384 -4.97 -2.54 -26.41
CA MET A 384 -5.72 -3.81 -26.38
C MET A 384 -5.38 -4.68 -27.58
N SER A 385 -5.44 -4.14 -28.80
CA SER A 385 -5.05 -4.84 -30.04
C SER A 385 -3.61 -5.37 -29.96
N ALA A 386 -2.67 -4.55 -29.49
CA ALA A 386 -1.27 -4.96 -29.33
C ALA A 386 -1.02 -5.99 -28.19
N ALA A 387 -1.97 -6.18 -27.28
CA ALA A 387 -1.94 -7.17 -26.19
C ALA A 387 -2.72 -8.45 -26.50
N GLU A 388 -3.59 -8.44 -27.51
CA GLU A 388 -4.37 -9.60 -27.97
C GLU A 388 -3.60 -10.46 -28.99
N ASP A 389 -2.72 -9.86 -29.80
CA ASP A 389 -1.88 -10.61 -30.75
C ASP A 389 -0.66 -11.26 -30.06
N ASP A 390 -0.67 -12.59 -29.95
CA ASP A 390 0.42 -13.44 -29.46
C ASP A 390 1.77 -13.24 -30.19
N ARG A 391 1.76 -12.66 -31.40
CA ARG A 391 2.95 -12.37 -32.22
C ARG A 391 3.29 -10.88 -32.35
N SER A 392 2.56 -10.01 -31.65
CA SER A 392 2.74 -8.56 -31.64
C SER A 392 4.21 -8.14 -31.50
N GLU A 393 4.66 -7.19 -32.31
CA GLU A 393 5.98 -6.56 -32.17
C GLU A 393 6.20 -6.02 -30.75
N LEU A 394 5.13 -5.57 -30.08
CA LEU A 394 5.18 -5.09 -28.70
C LEU A 394 5.63 -6.22 -27.75
N ARG A 395 5.17 -7.46 -27.95
CA ARG A 395 5.54 -8.61 -27.12
C ARG A 395 7.00 -9.02 -27.34
N LEU A 396 7.44 -9.04 -28.60
CA LEU A 396 8.83 -9.30 -28.96
C LEU A 396 9.76 -8.21 -28.39
N ARG A 397 9.36 -6.95 -28.48
CA ARG A 397 10.11 -5.79 -27.94
C ARG A 397 10.11 -5.76 -26.42
N ALA A 398 9.01 -6.13 -25.77
CA ALA A 398 8.92 -6.29 -24.31
C ALA A 398 9.85 -7.42 -23.85
N ARG A 399 9.81 -8.61 -24.48
CA ARG A 399 10.73 -9.72 -24.20
C ARG A 399 12.19 -9.31 -24.36
N ALA A 400 12.55 -8.67 -25.48
CA ALA A 400 13.91 -8.19 -25.73
C ALA A 400 14.34 -7.15 -24.68
N SER A 401 13.42 -6.28 -24.26
CA SER A 401 13.67 -5.29 -23.19
C SER A 401 13.90 -5.98 -21.84
N LEU A 402 13.08 -6.98 -21.48
CA LEU A 402 13.25 -7.77 -20.25
C LEU A 402 14.57 -8.55 -20.23
N LEU A 403 14.97 -9.17 -21.34
CA LEU A 403 16.28 -9.83 -21.46
C LEU A 403 17.45 -8.83 -21.37
N SER A 404 17.32 -7.66 -21.99
CA SER A 404 18.31 -6.59 -21.87
C SER A 404 18.39 -6.01 -20.45
N LEU A 405 17.27 -5.97 -19.73
CA LEU A 405 17.19 -5.53 -18.34
C LEU A 405 17.78 -6.58 -17.40
N GLY A 406 17.43 -7.85 -17.58
CA GLY A 406 17.95 -8.97 -16.80
C GLY A 406 19.46 -9.10 -16.92
N SER A 407 19.99 -9.09 -18.15
CA SER A 407 21.45 -9.13 -18.40
C SER A 407 22.20 -7.94 -17.80
N ARG A 408 21.67 -6.71 -17.93
CA ARG A 408 22.21 -5.51 -17.26
C ARG A 408 22.14 -5.63 -15.74
N LEU A 409 21.01 -6.04 -15.20
CA LEU A 409 20.81 -6.20 -13.75
C LEU A 409 21.66 -7.35 -13.17
N ALA A 410 22.02 -8.36 -13.95
CA ALA A 410 22.93 -9.43 -13.54
C ALA A 410 24.40 -8.96 -13.45
N THR A 411 24.79 -7.93 -14.21
CA THR A 411 26.20 -7.49 -14.35
C THR A 411 26.51 -6.13 -13.71
N ASP A 412 25.56 -5.20 -13.66
CA ASP A 412 25.73 -3.85 -13.11
C ASP A 412 25.41 -3.80 -11.61
N ALA A 413 26.45 -3.76 -10.79
CA ALA A 413 26.35 -3.64 -9.33
C ALA A 413 25.63 -2.35 -8.86
N ARG A 414 25.63 -1.27 -9.65
CA ARG A 414 24.93 -0.02 -9.32
C ARG A 414 23.41 -0.15 -9.54
N LEU A 415 22.99 -0.90 -10.57
CA LEU A 415 21.58 -1.23 -10.77
C LEU A 415 21.09 -2.24 -9.71
N GLN A 416 21.92 -3.22 -9.35
CA GLN A 416 21.63 -4.15 -8.25
C GLN A 416 21.38 -3.39 -6.94
N GLY A 417 22.32 -2.56 -6.49
CA GLY A 417 22.19 -1.80 -5.23
C GLY A 417 21.00 -0.83 -5.21
N LYS A 418 20.61 -0.26 -6.35
CA LYS A 418 19.38 0.55 -6.45
C LYS A 418 18.12 -0.28 -6.27
N LEU A 419 18.04 -1.45 -6.91
CA LEU A 419 16.88 -2.32 -6.82
C LEU A 419 16.78 -2.98 -5.45
N ASP A 420 17.90 -3.44 -4.89
CA ASP A 420 17.98 -3.97 -3.53
C ASP A 420 17.51 -2.91 -2.51
N GLY A 421 17.99 -1.66 -2.61
CA GLY A 421 17.52 -0.56 -1.76
C GLY A 421 16.03 -0.26 -1.88
N TRP A 422 15.46 -0.26 -3.09
CA TRP A 422 14.01 -0.09 -3.29
C TRP A 422 13.19 -1.25 -2.70
N ILE A 423 13.67 -2.49 -2.80
CA ILE A 423 13.03 -3.67 -2.20
C ILE A 423 13.13 -3.62 -0.68
N GLU A 424 14.28 -3.21 -0.14
CA GLU A 424 14.50 -3.00 1.29
C GLU A 424 13.59 -1.92 1.87
N ASP A 425 13.44 -0.77 1.19
CA ASP A 425 12.54 0.31 1.62
C ASP A 425 11.07 -0.11 1.52
N ALA A 426 10.65 -0.79 0.44
CA ALA A 426 9.29 -1.28 0.30
C ALA A 426 8.95 -2.34 1.36
N ALA A 427 9.85 -3.28 1.62
CA ALA A 427 9.67 -4.31 2.64
C ALA A 427 9.68 -3.70 4.05
N ALA A 428 10.58 -2.76 4.33
CA ALA A 428 10.60 -2.03 5.60
C ALA A 428 9.31 -1.24 5.80
N TYR A 429 8.79 -0.55 4.77
CA TYR A 429 7.51 0.14 4.82
C TYR A 429 6.37 -0.81 5.17
N VAL A 430 6.20 -1.90 4.40
CA VAL A 430 5.17 -2.93 4.65
C VAL A 430 5.26 -3.46 6.08
N VAL A 431 6.47 -3.72 6.57
CA VAL A 431 6.71 -4.21 7.93
C VAL A 431 6.36 -3.13 8.97
N THR A 432 6.75 -1.87 8.79
CA THR A 432 6.40 -0.80 9.74
C THR A 432 4.90 -0.47 9.76
N THR A 433 4.23 -0.54 8.61
CA THR A 433 2.81 -0.20 8.47
C THR A 433 1.89 -1.33 8.91
N TYR A 434 2.22 -2.58 8.54
CA TYR A 434 1.32 -3.74 8.73
C TYR A 434 1.81 -4.74 9.79
N ARG A 435 2.83 -4.41 10.60
CA ARG A 435 3.28 -5.28 11.70
C ARG A 435 2.13 -5.59 12.67
N GLY A 436 1.24 -4.63 12.96
CA GLY A 436 0.09 -4.85 13.83
C GLY A 436 -0.75 -6.02 13.35
N GLU A 437 -1.18 -5.96 12.09
CA GLU A 437 -2.02 -6.92 11.39
C GLU A 437 -1.34 -8.29 11.24
N ILE A 438 -0.03 -8.33 10.98
CA ILE A 438 0.72 -9.60 10.93
C ILE A 438 0.80 -10.23 12.32
N THR A 439 1.01 -9.44 13.38
CA THR A 439 1.02 -9.96 14.75
C THR A 439 -0.36 -10.37 15.24
N SER A 440 -1.42 -9.64 14.87
CA SER A 440 -2.80 -10.00 15.22
C SER A 440 -3.23 -11.27 14.50
N LEU A 441 -2.84 -11.47 13.24
CA LEU A 441 -3.07 -12.72 12.52
C LEU A 441 -2.51 -13.93 13.27
N ILE A 442 -1.34 -13.81 13.91
CA ILE A 442 -0.76 -14.87 14.75
C ILE A 442 -1.61 -15.09 16.01
N SER A 443 -1.95 -14.05 16.76
CA SER A 443 -2.76 -14.19 17.98
C SER A 443 -4.16 -14.73 17.70
N ASP A 444 -4.82 -14.25 16.65
CA ASP A 444 -6.17 -14.66 16.24
C ASP A 444 -6.18 -16.11 15.74
N THR A 445 -5.13 -16.51 15.01
CA THR A 445 -4.95 -17.90 14.59
C THR A 445 -4.78 -18.82 15.81
N VAL A 446 -3.92 -18.47 16.78
CA VAL A 446 -3.75 -19.25 18.02
C VAL A 446 -5.04 -19.27 18.86
N ALA A 447 -5.76 -18.14 18.94
CA ALA A 447 -7.05 -18.05 19.61
C ALA A 447 -8.09 -19.00 18.99
N SER A 448 -8.11 -19.12 17.67
CA SER A 448 -9.05 -20.00 16.93
C SER A 448 -8.83 -21.50 17.14
N TRP A 449 -7.66 -21.93 17.63
CA TRP A 449 -7.37 -23.35 17.86
C TRP A 449 -8.05 -23.88 19.12
N ASP A 450 -8.46 -25.16 19.12
CA ASP A 450 -8.91 -25.81 20.34
C ASP A 450 -7.76 -25.96 21.36
N ALA A 451 -8.09 -25.71 22.63
CA ALA A 451 -7.13 -25.77 23.73
C ALA A 451 -6.65 -27.20 24.02
N THR A 452 -7.51 -28.22 23.83
CA THR A 452 -7.14 -29.61 24.09
C THR A 452 -6.27 -30.18 22.97
N ASP A 453 -6.56 -29.85 21.70
CA ASP A 453 -5.72 -30.20 20.55
C ASP A 453 -4.34 -29.54 20.61
N THR A 454 -4.30 -28.24 20.91
CA THR A 454 -3.05 -27.49 21.08
C THR A 454 -2.20 -28.11 22.20
N SER A 455 -2.80 -28.40 23.36
CA SER A 455 -2.11 -29.06 24.47
C SER A 455 -1.58 -30.45 24.09
N ARG A 456 -2.38 -31.30 23.41
CA ARG A 456 -1.95 -32.62 22.93
C ARG A 456 -0.79 -32.56 21.93
N LYS A 457 -0.75 -31.54 21.06
CA LYS A 457 0.32 -31.37 20.06
C LYS A 457 1.62 -30.87 20.71
N ILE A 458 1.54 -29.94 21.67
CA ILE A 458 2.70 -29.51 22.48
C ILE A 458 3.21 -30.69 23.34
N GLU A 459 2.31 -31.47 23.94
CA GLU A 459 2.64 -32.69 24.68
C GLU A 459 3.38 -33.72 23.80
N ALA A 460 3.00 -33.86 22.52
CA ALA A 460 3.70 -34.74 21.58
C ALA A 460 5.14 -34.28 21.30
N HIS A 461 5.38 -32.97 21.20
CA HIS A 461 6.70 -32.41 20.93
C HIS A 461 7.65 -32.42 22.14
N ILE A 462 7.16 -32.05 23.34
CA ILE A 462 8.01 -31.79 24.52
C ILE A 462 7.86 -32.89 25.59
N GLY A 463 6.79 -33.69 25.53
CA GLY A 463 6.42 -34.63 26.58
C GLY A 463 7.44 -35.75 26.85
N ARG A 464 8.30 -36.10 25.88
CA ARG A 464 9.39 -37.06 26.07
C ARG A 464 10.45 -36.48 27.02
N ASP A 465 10.81 -35.22 26.80
CA ASP A 465 11.88 -34.55 27.52
C ASP A 465 11.45 -34.21 28.95
N LEU A 466 10.15 -33.89 29.13
CA LEU A 466 9.54 -33.75 30.46
C LEU A 466 9.52 -35.04 31.30
N GLN A 467 9.52 -36.24 30.69
CA GLN A 467 9.64 -37.47 31.47
C GLN A 467 11.08 -37.69 32.00
N PHE A 468 12.12 -37.13 31.36
CA PHE A 468 13.47 -37.19 31.91
C PHE A 468 13.58 -36.40 33.22
N ILE A 469 12.85 -35.29 33.37
CA ILE A 469 12.76 -34.57 34.64
C ILE A 469 12.27 -35.52 35.75
N ARG A 470 11.17 -36.26 35.51
CA ARG A 470 10.62 -37.23 36.48
C ARG A 470 11.58 -38.38 36.82
N ILE A 471 12.31 -38.92 35.84
CA ILE A 471 13.33 -39.94 36.06
C ILE A 471 14.46 -39.37 36.93
N ASN A 472 14.95 -38.17 36.59
CA ASN A 472 15.99 -37.49 37.34
C ASN A 472 15.53 -37.11 38.76
N GLY A 473 14.29 -36.64 38.94
CA GLY A 473 13.70 -36.34 40.25
C GLY A 473 13.57 -37.58 41.14
N THR A 474 13.38 -38.77 40.54
CA THR A 474 13.46 -40.05 41.26
C THR A 474 14.87 -40.28 41.82
N VAL A 475 15.90 -40.09 40.99
CA VAL A 475 17.31 -40.33 41.35
C VAL A 475 17.83 -39.27 42.33
N VAL A 476 17.57 -37.99 42.06
CA VAL A 476 17.97 -36.85 42.91
C VAL A 476 17.23 -36.90 44.25
N GLY A 477 15.93 -37.21 44.24
CA GLY A 477 15.15 -37.45 45.45
C GLY A 477 15.75 -38.57 46.30
N ALA A 478 16.13 -39.69 45.68
CA ALA A 478 16.75 -40.80 46.40
C ALA A 478 18.12 -40.47 46.99
N LEU A 479 18.97 -39.74 46.26
CA LEU A 479 20.26 -39.26 46.77
C LEU A 479 20.06 -38.25 47.93
N ALA A 480 19.08 -37.36 47.83
CA ALA A 480 18.75 -36.41 48.88
C ALA A 480 18.22 -37.11 50.14
N GLY A 481 17.30 -38.08 50.01
CA GLY A 481 16.81 -38.88 51.12
C GLY A 481 17.91 -39.69 51.80
N LEU A 482 18.81 -40.29 51.02
CA LEU A 482 19.98 -40.99 51.54
C LEU A 482 20.90 -40.05 52.33
N LEU A 483 21.19 -38.87 51.78
CA LEU A 483 22.03 -37.85 52.44
C LEU A 483 21.42 -37.38 53.75
N ILE A 484 20.13 -37.00 53.73
CA ILE A 484 19.38 -36.54 54.91
C ILE A 484 19.40 -37.64 55.98
N TYR A 485 19.06 -38.87 55.63
CA TYR A 485 19.05 -39.99 56.56
C TYR A 485 20.44 -40.27 57.16
N THR A 486 21.50 -40.20 56.34
CA THR A 486 22.89 -40.37 56.80
C THR A 486 23.27 -39.29 57.82
N VAL A 487 22.90 -38.03 57.56
CA VAL A 487 23.16 -36.91 58.48
C VAL A 487 22.33 -37.04 59.76
N SER A 488 21.04 -37.38 59.67
CA SER A 488 20.19 -37.62 60.85
C SER A 488 20.73 -38.75 61.73
N HIS A 489 21.21 -39.84 61.13
CA HIS A 489 21.76 -40.97 61.87
C HIS A 489 23.11 -40.63 62.53
N LEU A 490 23.97 -39.84 61.88
CA LEU A 490 25.22 -39.32 62.45
C LEU A 490 24.98 -38.33 63.61
N LEU A 491 23.85 -37.62 63.60
CA LEU A 491 23.46 -36.68 64.65
C LEU A 491 22.69 -37.33 65.83
N GLY A 492 22.45 -38.65 65.78
CA GLY A 492 21.90 -39.40 66.90
C GLY A 492 20.38 -39.27 67.12
N ALA A 493 19.62 -39.02 66.04
CA ALA A 493 18.16 -39.00 66.03
C ALA A 493 17.53 -40.36 65.68
#